data_AF-A0A1E4L5F5-F1
#
_entry.id   AF-A0A1E4L5F5-F1
#
_cell.length_a   1.000
_cell.length_b   1.000
_cell.length_c   1.000
_cell.angle_alpha   90.00
_cell.angle_beta   90.00
_cell.angle_gamma   90.00
#
_symmetry.space_group_name_H-M   'P 1'
#
loop_
_entity.id
_entity.type
_entity.pdbx_description
1 polymer ?
#
loop_
_entity_poly.entity_id
_entity_poly.type
_entity_poly.pdbx_seq_one_letter_code
_entity_poly.pdbx_strand_id
1 'polypeptide(L)'
;MTFASTAQATVDDARAKGVKWLIEIQKGDGSFAGLQGLEVQSTSAAVDAMLAAGMTRSPQYARALAWLANAPGSSLDSRAWQASALAAAGRDATTIAGTIRDERNTVAAQAGSTGSGRATWGAYPGYGASTTDTALGYGALRSAGMSYTEDANELKFTVLCNILPAQLAVSPWSGAWPQALPQSSQPAHASVGSLSATAFMLYELKKQMQAGRISTGGTSCNSNTAPASIDTAMTSAKTWLIAQANADSGFAERNPQTGDLEASSPVATALAIRALALFSAEGDSASTTAITNARTWLVAQQNADGSWKGDPFVTARVVAALPVAVGTQLTDSDQDGITDVVEQQLGTQIMVADAQNQLDPNDNAVPGITATSFSTSGVLGEPFSYTLSGSGGNGPFTFARVNGALPPGLTIAANGQITGTPSATGSYAFDYEVTNTTNAKTLVIGRIDVADASPSDGDVPLPPWAVVALGAGLLGAMRRYPVRAA
;
A
#
# COMPACT_ATOMS: atom_id res chain seq x y z
N MET A 1 -30.79 -4.10 7.09
CA MET A 1 -29.63 -4.85 7.62
C MET A 1 -29.49 -6.12 6.79
N THR A 2 -28.60 -6.11 5.81
CA THR A 2 -28.23 -7.29 5.02
C THR A 2 -27.23 -8.09 5.83
N PHE A 3 -27.58 -9.34 6.17
CA PHE A 3 -26.65 -10.29 6.76
C PHE A 3 -25.49 -10.49 5.79
N ALA A 4 -24.28 -10.08 6.15
CA ALA A 4 -23.08 -10.50 5.43
C ALA A 4 -23.05 -12.04 5.47
N SER A 5 -22.80 -12.69 4.32
CA SER A 5 -22.67 -14.14 4.28
C SER A 5 -21.51 -14.59 5.19
N THR A 6 -21.62 -15.76 5.80
CA THR A 6 -20.57 -16.32 6.67
C THR A 6 -19.21 -16.41 5.98
N ALA A 7 -19.21 -16.65 4.66
CA ALA A 7 -18.01 -16.63 3.82
C ALA A 7 -17.37 -15.23 3.74
N GLN A 8 -18.17 -14.18 3.58
CA GLN A 8 -17.66 -12.80 3.56
C GLN A 8 -17.05 -12.43 4.91
N ALA A 9 -17.73 -12.76 6.02
CA ALA A 9 -17.20 -12.51 7.36
C ALA A 9 -15.85 -13.22 7.60
N THR A 10 -15.69 -14.43 7.09
CA THR A 10 -14.44 -15.21 7.17
C THR A 10 -13.31 -14.55 6.37
N VAL A 11 -13.62 -14.02 5.19
CA VAL A 11 -12.66 -13.25 4.37
C VAL A 11 -12.27 -11.94 5.06
N ASP A 12 -13.22 -11.27 5.70
CA ASP A 12 -12.98 -10.02 6.40
C ASP A 12 -12.10 -10.21 7.64
N ASP A 13 -12.34 -11.28 8.41
CA ASP A 13 -11.50 -11.69 9.54
C ASP A 13 -10.08 -12.03 9.08
N ALA A 14 -9.94 -12.78 7.97
CA ALA A 14 -8.63 -13.09 7.40
C ALA A 14 -7.87 -11.82 6.99
N ARG A 15 -8.55 -10.85 6.37
CA ARG A 15 -7.96 -9.54 6.03
C ARG A 15 -7.48 -8.81 7.29
N ALA A 16 -8.32 -8.74 8.32
CA ALA A 16 -7.98 -8.06 9.58
C ALA A 16 -6.75 -8.70 10.26
N LYS A 17 -6.68 -10.03 10.31
CA LYS A 17 -5.52 -10.78 10.85
C LYS A 17 -4.24 -10.55 10.06
N GLY A 18 -4.32 -10.52 8.74
CA GLY A 18 -3.15 -10.23 7.89
C GLY A 18 -2.62 -8.82 8.10
N VAL A 19 -3.52 -7.85 8.22
CA VAL A 19 -3.18 -6.46 8.51
C VAL A 19 -2.59 -6.31 9.91
N LYS A 20 -3.19 -6.95 10.92
CA LYS A 20 -2.65 -7.03 12.28
C LYS A 20 -1.22 -7.54 12.29
N TRP A 21 -0.94 -8.63 11.57
CA TRP A 21 0.41 -9.18 11.48
C TRP A 21 1.39 -8.19 10.82
N LEU A 22 0.96 -7.48 9.76
CA LEU A 22 1.80 -6.43 9.15
C LEU A 22 2.10 -5.28 10.13
N ILE A 23 1.16 -4.90 10.99
CA ILE A 23 1.41 -3.86 12.00
C ILE A 23 2.50 -4.32 12.97
N GLU A 24 2.40 -5.56 13.48
CA GLU A 24 3.34 -6.10 14.48
C GLU A 24 4.77 -6.28 13.95
N ILE A 25 4.93 -6.52 12.65
CA ILE A 25 6.25 -6.75 12.03
C ILE A 25 6.80 -5.52 11.31
N GLN A 26 6.08 -4.39 11.32
CA GLN A 26 6.57 -3.16 10.72
C GLN A 26 7.77 -2.66 11.52
N LYS A 27 8.87 -2.39 10.81
CA LYS A 27 10.07 -1.83 11.44
C LYS A 27 9.82 -0.40 11.92
N GLY A 28 10.62 0.05 12.89
CA GLY A 28 10.53 1.42 13.42
C GLY A 28 10.70 2.50 12.34
N ASP A 29 11.47 2.21 11.30
CA ASP A 29 11.66 3.07 10.12
C ASP A 29 10.47 3.12 9.15
N GLY A 30 9.44 2.30 9.37
CA GLY A 30 8.25 2.19 8.54
C GLY A 30 8.34 1.15 7.44
N SER A 31 9.53 0.58 7.20
CA SER A 31 9.73 -0.41 6.15
C SER A 31 9.24 -1.79 6.56
N PHE A 32 9.06 -2.60 5.52
CA PHE A 32 8.82 -4.02 5.63
C PHE A 32 9.98 -4.73 4.95
N ALA A 33 10.62 -5.67 5.66
CA ALA A 33 11.71 -6.45 5.11
C ALA A 33 11.43 -7.94 5.27
N GLY A 34 11.33 -8.65 4.14
CA GLY A 34 11.40 -10.10 4.09
C GLY A 34 12.83 -10.52 3.73
N LEU A 35 13.02 -11.04 2.52
CA LEU A 35 14.35 -11.30 1.96
C LEU A 35 15.11 -9.99 1.70
N GLN A 36 16.43 -10.01 1.93
CA GLN A 36 17.33 -8.88 1.68
C GLN A 36 17.22 -8.38 0.23
N GLY A 37 17.03 -7.08 0.04
CA GLY A 37 16.93 -6.43 -1.27
C GLY A 37 15.51 -6.33 -1.83
N LEU A 38 14.49 -6.81 -1.10
CA LEU A 38 13.06 -6.70 -1.47
C LEU A 38 12.28 -5.72 -0.59
N GLU A 39 12.96 -4.85 0.15
CA GLU A 39 12.34 -3.93 1.11
C GLU A 39 11.39 -2.95 0.42
N VAL A 40 11.75 -2.45 -0.77
CA VAL A 40 10.89 -1.56 -1.57
C VAL A 40 9.62 -2.28 -2.03
N GLN A 41 9.74 -3.49 -2.54
CA GLN A 41 8.62 -4.29 -3.02
C GLN A 41 7.70 -4.70 -1.86
N SER A 42 8.28 -5.08 -0.73
CA SER A 42 7.55 -5.48 0.48
C SER A 42 6.81 -4.31 1.09
N THR A 43 7.46 -3.15 1.20
CA THR A 43 6.84 -1.92 1.71
C THR A 43 5.77 -1.39 0.77
N SER A 44 6.00 -1.43 -0.56
CA SER A 44 4.98 -1.07 -1.54
C SER A 44 3.75 -1.97 -1.43
N ALA A 45 3.96 -3.29 -1.26
CA ALA A 45 2.86 -4.23 -1.07
C ALA A 45 2.11 -3.96 0.24
N ALA A 46 2.82 -3.65 1.33
CA ALA A 46 2.21 -3.31 2.62
C ALA A 46 1.36 -2.02 2.54
N VAL A 47 1.82 -1.02 1.79
CA VAL A 47 1.02 0.19 1.48
C VAL A 47 -0.27 -0.18 0.75
N ASP A 48 -0.19 -1.01 -0.31
CA ASP A 48 -1.39 -1.48 -1.03
C ASP A 48 -2.36 -2.22 -0.09
N ALA A 49 -1.82 -3.05 0.83
CA ALA A 49 -2.60 -3.83 1.80
C ALA A 49 -3.30 -2.94 2.84
N MET A 50 -2.58 -1.96 3.40
CA MET A 50 -3.13 -0.99 4.35
C MET A 50 -4.19 -0.09 3.69
N LEU A 51 -3.97 0.31 2.43
CA LEU A 51 -4.98 1.03 1.64
C LEU A 51 -6.24 0.17 1.45
N ALA A 52 -6.09 -1.11 1.09
CA ALA A 52 -7.20 -2.05 0.95
C ALA A 52 -7.93 -2.33 2.28
N ALA A 53 -7.25 -2.14 3.41
CA ALA A 53 -7.80 -2.30 4.76
C ALA A 53 -8.46 -1.02 5.31
N GLY A 54 -8.34 0.12 4.62
CA GLY A 54 -8.90 1.39 5.07
C GLY A 54 -8.04 2.16 6.07
N MET A 55 -6.78 1.76 6.27
CA MET A 55 -5.88 2.32 7.29
C MET A 55 -5.13 3.60 6.83
N THR A 56 -5.71 4.37 5.92
CA THR A 56 -5.02 5.49 5.25
C THR A 56 -4.62 6.64 6.19
N ARG A 57 -5.16 6.66 7.41
CA ARG A 57 -4.86 7.64 8.46
C ARG A 57 -3.90 7.11 9.53
N SER A 58 -3.57 5.82 9.49
CA SER A 58 -2.75 5.18 10.52
C SER A 58 -1.30 5.67 10.50
N PRO A 59 -0.63 5.74 11.66
CA PRO A 59 0.81 6.03 11.72
C PRO A 59 1.65 4.97 11.00
N GLN A 60 1.17 3.71 10.93
CA GLN A 60 1.82 2.62 10.19
C GLN A 60 1.87 2.91 8.70
N TYR A 61 0.73 3.28 8.11
CA TYR A 61 0.62 3.64 6.71
C TYR A 61 1.47 4.88 6.39
N ALA A 62 1.42 5.88 7.26
CA ALA A 62 2.20 7.10 7.12
C ALA A 62 3.71 6.83 7.09
N ARG A 63 4.22 6.00 8.01
CA ARG A 63 5.63 5.63 8.09
C ARG A 63 6.08 4.81 6.88
N ALA A 64 5.25 3.86 6.43
CA ALA A 64 5.53 3.08 5.23
C ALA A 64 5.67 4.00 4.00
N LEU A 65 4.77 4.99 3.84
CA LEU A 65 4.85 5.96 2.75
C LEU A 65 6.07 6.90 2.88
N ALA A 66 6.40 7.34 4.09
CA ALA A 66 7.55 8.21 4.33
C ALA A 66 8.86 7.51 3.97
N TRP A 67 9.01 6.25 4.38
CA TRP A 67 10.13 5.41 4.00
C TRP A 67 10.16 5.17 2.50
N LEU A 68 9.01 4.78 1.92
CA LEU A 68 8.92 4.44 0.49
C LEU A 68 9.21 5.63 -0.42
N ALA A 69 8.88 6.86 -0.01
CA ALA A 69 9.22 8.07 -0.76
C ALA A 69 10.74 8.33 -0.84
N ASN A 70 11.53 7.75 0.06
CA ASN A 70 12.97 7.96 0.20
C ASN A 70 13.81 6.73 -0.17
N ALA A 71 13.18 5.57 -0.31
CA ALA A 71 13.88 4.31 -0.54
C ALA A 71 14.54 4.28 -1.94
N PRO A 72 15.78 3.79 -2.04
CA PRO A 72 16.44 3.62 -3.33
C PRO A 72 15.88 2.38 -4.05
N GLY A 73 15.02 2.59 -5.05
CA GLY A 73 14.61 1.50 -5.95
C GLY A 73 15.75 1.08 -6.87
N SER A 74 16.25 -0.15 -6.72
CA SER A 74 17.42 -0.68 -7.45
C SER A 74 17.06 -1.26 -8.82
N SER A 75 15.92 -1.95 -8.94
CA SER A 75 15.41 -2.54 -10.18
C SER A 75 14.22 -1.76 -10.74
N LEU A 76 13.88 -2.01 -12.00
CA LEU A 76 12.65 -1.51 -12.61
C LEU A 76 11.43 -1.90 -11.79
N ASP A 77 11.32 -3.17 -11.41
CA ASP A 77 10.21 -3.69 -10.60
C ASP A 77 10.07 -2.87 -9.33
N SER A 78 11.16 -2.70 -8.57
CA SER A 78 11.14 -1.98 -7.30
C SER A 78 10.62 -0.55 -7.48
N ARG A 79 11.12 0.19 -8.49
CA ARG A 79 10.68 1.55 -8.81
C ARG A 79 9.24 1.59 -9.32
N ALA A 80 8.81 0.59 -10.08
CA ALA A 80 7.46 0.54 -10.63
C ALA A 80 6.41 0.32 -9.54
N TRP A 81 6.67 -0.60 -8.61
CA TRP A 81 5.84 -0.83 -7.43
C TRP A 81 5.85 0.39 -6.50
N GLN A 82 7.03 0.98 -6.26
CA GLN A 82 7.19 2.19 -5.46
C GLN A 82 6.35 3.35 -6.02
N ALA A 83 6.49 3.64 -7.32
CA ALA A 83 5.74 4.70 -7.98
C ALA A 83 4.23 4.44 -7.97
N SER A 84 3.81 3.19 -8.18
CA SER A 84 2.40 2.82 -8.18
C SER A 84 1.77 2.96 -6.79
N ALA A 85 2.45 2.51 -5.74
CA ALA A 85 1.97 2.60 -4.35
C ALA A 85 1.91 4.05 -3.86
N LEU A 86 2.96 4.84 -4.15
CA LEU A 86 2.96 6.28 -3.85
C LEU A 86 1.81 7.01 -4.57
N ALA A 87 1.63 6.74 -5.86
CA ALA A 87 0.54 7.35 -6.62
C ALA A 87 -0.85 6.93 -6.13
N ALA A 88 -1.04 5.66 -5.78
CA ALA A 88 -2.28 5.17 -5.18
C ALA A 88 -2.59 5.85 -3.83
N ALA A 89 -1.54 6.22 -3.09
CA ALA A 89 -1.63 7.01 -1.86
C ALA A 89 -1.79 8.53 -2.09
N GLY A 90 -1.90 8.98 -3.35
CA GLY A 90 -2.01 10.41 -3.69
C GLY A 90 -0.69 11.19 -3.54
N ARG A 91 0.45 10.50 -3.50
CA ARG A 91 1.78 11.11 -3.41
C ARG A 91 2.39 11.27 -4.80
N ASP A 92 3.15 12.35 -4.98
CA ASP A 92 3.87 12.57 -6.23
C ASP A 92 4.90 11.46 -6.47
N ALA A 93 4.74 10.76 -7.59
CA ALA A 93 5.62 9.70 -8.04
C ALA A 93 6.30 10.03 -9.39
N THR A 94 6.13 11.27 -9.89
CA THR A 94 6.58 11.67 -11.23
C THR A 94 8.09 11.61 -11.39
N THR A 95 8.88 11.86 -10.34
CA THR A 95 10.34 11.75 -10.39
C THR A 95 10.80 10.31 -10.60
N ILE A 96 10.24 9.36 -9.85
CA ILE A 96 10.55 7.93 -9.97
C ILE A 96 10.10 7.42 -11.35
N ALA A 97 8.87 7.76 -11.73
CA ALA A 97 8.34 7.40 -13.04
C ALA A 97 9.15 8.05 -14.19
N GLY A 98 9.70 9.24 -14.01
CA GLY A 98 10.57 9.89 -15.00
C GLY A 98 11.86 9.13 -15.22
N THR A 99 12.43 8.59 -14.15
CA THR A 99 13.59 7.69 -14.22
C THR A 99 13.25 6.43 -15.00
N ILE A 100 12.12 5.78 -14.69
CA ILE A 100 11.63 4.62 -15.44
C ILE A 100 11.48 4.96 -16.92
N ARG A 101 10.83 6.09 -17.23
CA ARG A 101 10.66 6.56 -18.61
C ARG A 101 12.02 6.64 -19.30
N ASP A 102 13.01 7.27 -18.69
CA ASP A 102 14.30 7.53 -19.34
C ASP A 102 15.18 6.27 -19.50
N GLU A 103 14.91 5.23 -18.73
CA GLU A 103 15.58 3.92 -18.82
C GLU A 103 14.97 2.97 -19.88
N ARG A 104 13.89 3.39 -20.55
CA ARG A 104 13.20 2.57 -21.56
C ARG A 104 14.11 2.24 -22.73
N ASN A 105 14.08 0.97 -23.16
CA ASN A 105 14.73 0.56 -24.38
C ASN A 105 13.87 0.94 -25.58
N THR A 106 14.32 1.92 -26.35
CA THR A 106 13.62 2.39 -27.56
C THR A 106 14.00 1.64 -28.84
N VAL A 107 14.93 0.69 -28.74
CA VAL A 107 15.44 -0.12 -29.84
C VAL A 107 15.20 -1.59 -29.52
N ALA A 108 13.93 -2.03 -29.58
CA ALA A 108 13.59 -3.44 -29.47
C ALA A 108 13.78 -4.14 -30.83
N ALA A 109 14.88 -4.88 -30.98
CA ALA A 109 15.14 -5.71 -32.16
C ALA A 109 14.25 -6.96 -32.15
N GLN A 110 13.17 -6.95 -32.92
CA GLN A 110 12.45 -8.18 -33.28
C GLN A 110 12.80 -8.55 -34.71
N ALA A 111 13.28 -9.78 -34.93
CA ALA A 111 13.59 -10.33 -36.26
C ALA A 111 14.48 -9.43 -37.14
N GLY A 112 15.46 -8.74 -36.55
CA GLY A 112 16.41 -7.89 -37.28
C GLY A 112 15.89 -6.52 -37.71
N SER A 113 14.69 -6.10 -37.29
CA SER A 113 14.17 -4.76 -37.56
C SER A 113 14.22 -3.88 -36.30
N THR A 114 14.99 -2.79 -36.37
CA THR A 114 15.03 -1.71 -35.38
C THR A 114 14.03 -0.62 -35.79
N GLY A 115 12.95 -0.44 -35.02
CA GLY A 115 12.00 0.64 -35.23
C GLY A 115 12.01 1.62 -34.06
N SER A 116 12.14 2.92 -34.35
CA SER A 116 11.97 4.01 -33.38
C SER A 116 10.51 4.14 -32.92
N GLY A 117 10.29 4.57 -31.67
CA GLY A 117 8.95 4.88 -31.13
C GLY A 117 8.25 3.73 -30.39
N ARG A 118 9.00 2.72 -29.95
CA ARG A 118 8.53 1.65 -29.06
C ARG A 118 9.23 1.83 -27.72
N ALA A 119 8.58 1.48 -26.61
CA ALA A 119 9.24 1.48 -25.31
C ALA A 119 9.00 0.16 -24.61
N THR A 120 10.11 -0.55 -24.37
CA THR A 120 10.12 -1.76 -23.59
C THR A 120 11.12 -1.63 -22.46
N TRP A 121 10.94 -2.41 -21.41
CA TRP A 121 11.82 -2.41 -20.25
C TRP A 121 12.28 -3.82 -19.92
N GLY A 122 13.46 -3.91 -19.31
CA GLY A 122 13.94 -5.10 -18.61
C GLY A 122 14.18 -4.76 -17.15
N ALA A 123 14.53 -5.78 -16.36
CA ALA A 123 14.71 -5.67 -14.91
C ALA A 123 15.66 -4.54 -14.45
N TYR A 124 16.63 -4.16 -15.28
CA TYR A 124 17.57 -3.06 -15.03
C TYR A 124 17.81 -2.24 -16.30
N PRO A 125 18.31 -0.99 -16.17
CA PRO A 125 18.67 -0.16 -17.31
C PRO A 125 19.66 -0.87 -18.24
N GLY A 126 19.34 -0.92 -19.52
CA GLY A 126 20.16 -1.57 -20.56
C GLY A 126 20.02 -3.10 -20.65
N TYR A 127 19.21 -3.73 -19.80
CA TYR A 127 18.96 -5.17 -19.89
C TYR A 127 17.88 -5.50 -20.93
N GLY A 128 17.87 -6.77 -21.37
CA GLY A 128 16.92 -7.28 -22.35
C GLY A 128 15.47 -7.12 -21.88
N ALA A 129 14.59 -6.78 -22.82
CA ALA A 129 13.21 -6.44 -22.50
C ALA A 129 12.36 -7.65 -22.11
N SER A 130 11.44 -7.45 -21.18
CA SER A 130 10.52 -8.47 -20.69
C SER A 130 9.07 -7.99 -20.74
N THR A 131 8.12 -8.92 -20.82
CA THR A 131 6.69 -8.56 -20.86
C THR A 131 6.25 -8.01 -19.51
N THR A 132 6.68 -8.65 -18.43
CA THR A 132 6.42 -8.26 -17.04
C THR A 132 6.95 -6.87 -16.75
N ASP A 133 8.23 -6.63 -17.06
CA ASP A 133 8.90 -5.34 -16.87
C ASP A 133 8.23 -4.26 -17.71
N THR A 134 7.87 -4.56 -18.96
CA THR A 134 7.21 -3.58 -19.84
C THR A 134 5.82 -3.21 -19.33
N ALA A 135 5.05 -4.18 -18.82
CA ALA A 135 3.75 -3.91 -18.18
C ALA A 135 3.93 -3.04 -16.92
N LEU A 136 4.88 -3.38 -16.06
CA LEU A 136 5.17 -2.64 -14.82
C LEU A 136 5.67 -1.23 -15.11
N GLY A 137 6.54 -1.06 -16.11
CA GLY A 137 7.04 0.22 -16.57
C GLY A 137 5.89 1.14 -16.99
N TYR A 138 5.03 0.69 -17.91
CA TYR A 138 3.84 1.47 -18.27
C TYR A 138 2.93 1.72 -17.07
N GLY A 139 2.63 0.70 -16.28
CA GLY A 139 1.77 0.82 -15.10
C GLY A 139 2.26 1.90 -14.13
N ALA A 140 3.57 2.03 -13.94
CA ALA A 140 4.19 3.04 -13.10
C ALA A 140 4.07 4.45 -13.69
N LEU A 141 4.42 4.64 -14.97
CA LEU A 141 4.26 5.93 -15.67
C LEU A 141 2.83 6.44 -15.56
N ARG A 142 1.88 5.50 -15.74
CA ARG A 142 0.46 5.78 -15.79
C ARG A 142 -0.16 6.02 -14.43
N SER A 143 0.27 5.29 -13.42
CA SER A 143 -0.17 5.52 -12.04
C SER A 143 0.34 6.87 -11.54
N ALA A 144 1.59 7.24 -11.86
CA ALA A 144 2.16 8.55 -11.53
C ALA A 144 1.56 9.74 -12.30
N GLY A 145 0.60 9.51 -13.21
CA GLY A 145 -0.02 10.59 -14.00
C GLY A 145 0.93 11.23 -15.03
N MET A 146 2.00 10.52 -15.43
CA MET A 146 2.97 11.06 -16.37
C MET A 146 2.40 11.18 -17.79
N SER A 147 2.66 12.31 -18.43
CA SER A 147 2.38 12.57 -19.85
C SER A 147 3.63 13.14 -20.53
N TYR A 148 3.86 12.75 -21.78
CA TYR A 148 4.97 13.20 -22.63
C TYR A 148 4.58 13.12 -24.10
N THR A 149 5.34 13.78 -24.98
CA THR A 149 4.97 14.05 -26.38
C THR A 149 4.50 12.85 -27.19
N GLU A 150 5.04 11.65 -26.95
CA GLU A 150 4.72 10.43 -27.72
C GLU A 150 3.99 9.36 -26.89
N ASP A 151 3.52 9.69 -25.68
CA ASP A 151 3.05 8.69 -24.72
C ASP A 151 1.91 7.78 -25.24
N ALA A 152 0.98 8.33 -26.01
CA ALA A 152 -0.16 7.62 -26.56
C ALA A 152 0.25 6.73 -27.74
N ASN A 153 1.14 7.22 -28.60
CA ASN A 153 1.65 6.47 -29.75
C ASN A 153 2.58 5.35 -29.30
N GLU A 154 3.50 5.64 -28.38
CA GLU A 154 4.51 4.70 -27.87
C GLU A 154 3.87 3.48 -27.22
N LEU A 155 2.86 3.69 -26.36
CA LEU A 155 2.08 2.60 -25.76
C LEU A 155 1.39 1.76 -26.84
N LYS A 156 0.67 2.41 -27.76
CA LYS A 156 -0.08 1.71 -28.81
C LYS A 156 0.83 0.89 -29.71
N PHE A 157 1.94 1.47 -30.18
CA PHE A 157 2.93 0.77 -31.00
C PHE A 157 3.56 -0.39 -30.23
N THR A 158 3.95 -0.18 -28.96
CA THR A 158 4.54 -1.26 -28.14
C THR A 158 3.57 -2.41 -27.96
N VAL A 159 2.30 -2.13 -27.64
CA VAL A 159 1.30 -3.19 -27.47
C VAL A 159 1.12 -3.97 -28.77
N LEU A 160 0.86 -3.29 -29.90
CA LEU A 160 0.55 -3.96 -31.16
C LEU A 160 1.76 -4.65 -31.80
N CYS A 161 2.96 -4.11 -31.63
CA CYS A 161 4.17 -4.60 -32.29
C CYS A 161 5.04 -5.51 -31.44
N ASN A 162 5.04 -5.37 -30.12
CA ASN A 162 5.94 -6.13 -29.25
C ASN A 162 5.17 -7.10 -28.36
N ILE A 163 4.11 -6.62 -27.70
CA ILE A 163 3.38 -7.41 -26.71
C ILE A 163 2.45 -8.43 -27.36
N LEU A 164 1.54 -8.00 -28.25
CA LEU A 164 0.60 -8.94 -28.88
C LEU A 164 1.32 -10.03 -29.69
N PRO A 165 2.35 -9.71 -30.51
CA PRO A 165 3.07 -10.75 -31.25
C PRO A 165 3.90 -11.69 -30.36
N ALA A 166 4.18 -11.31 -29.11
CA ALA A 166 4.85 -12.18 -28.15
C ALA A 166 3.88 -13.15 -27.44
N GLN A 167 2.56 -13.00 -27.63
CA GLN A 167 1.61 -13.96 -27.08
C GLN A 167 1.81 -15.32 -27.74
N LEU A 168 1.96 -16.35 -26.91
CA LEU A 168 2.27 -17.70 -27.37
C LEU A 168 1.03 -18.33 -28.01
N ALA A 169 1.23 -19.05 -29.12
CA ALA A 169 0.14 -19.65 -29.91
C ALA A 169 0.04 -21.18 -29.75
N VAL A 170 0.97 -21.81 -29.05
CA VAL A 170 1.11 -23.27 -28.99
C VAL A 170 0.77 -23.79 -27.59
N SER A 171 -0.03 -24.85 -27.53
CA SER A 171 -0.37 -25.57 -26.28
C SER A 171 0.88 -26.13 -25.60
N PRO A 172 1.00 -26.10 -24.24
CA PRO A 172 0.01 -25.68 -23.25
C PRO A 172 -0.02 -24.17 -22.96
N TRP A 173 0.74 -23.37 -23.72
CA TRP A 173 0.96 -21.94 -23.46
C TRP A 173 0.11 -21.01 -24.33
N SER A 174 -0.80 -21.57 -25.14
CA SER A 174 -1.61 -20.79 -26.08
C SER A 174 -2.44 -19.73 -25.34
N GLY A 175 -2.26 -18.46 -25.69
CA GLY A 175 -2.88 -17.30 -25.04
C GLY A 175 -2.07 -16.69 -23.89
N ALA A 176 -0.95 -17.28 -23.49
CA ALA A 176 -0.08 -16.75 -22.42
C ALA A 176 1.03 -15.84 -22.96
N TRP A 177 1.62 -15.02 -22.08
CA TRP A 177 2.86 -14.30 -22.36
C TRP A 177 4.07 -14.95 -21.67
N PRO A 178 5.23 -14.95 -22.32
CA PRO A 178 6.48 -15.36 -21.71
C PRO A 178 7.04 -14.24 -20.82
N GLN A 179 7.84 -14.60 -19.82
CA GLN A 179 8.51 -13.62 -18.96
C GLN A 179 9.33 -12.61 -19.77
N ALA A 180 10.17 -13.09 -20.68
CA ALA A 180 11.01 -12.23 -21.51
C ALA A 180 10.52 -12.18 -22.96
N LEU A 181 10.63 -11.00 -23.58
CA LEU A 181 10.31 -10.86 -25.00
C LEU A 181 11.32 -11.65 -25.85
N PRO A 182 10.90 -12.17 -27.02
CA PRO A 182 11.79 -12.97 -27.87
C PRO A 182 13.08 -12.21 -28.24
N GLN A 183 14.23 -12.80 -27.88
CA GLN A 183 15.56 -12.26 -28.19
C GLN A 183 16.54 -13.36 -28.65
N SER A 184 17.61 -12.96 -29.35
CA SER A 184 18.65 -13.89 -29.80
C SER A 184 19.33 -14.56 -28.60
N SER A 185 19.57 -15.87 -28.70
CA SER A 185 20.25 -16.67 -27.66
C SER A 185 19.55 -16.66 -26.29
N GLN A 186 18.25 -16.36 -26.26
CA GLN A 186 17.44 -16.43 -25.04
C GLN A 186 17.35 -17.89 -24.54
N PRO A 187 17.46 -18.14 -23.23
CA PRO A 187 17.21 -19.46 -22.68
C PRO A 187 15.79 -19.96 -23.02
N ALA A 188 15.65 -21.24 -23.38
CA ALA A 188 14.37 -21.80 -23.81
C ALA A 188 13.24 -21.61 -22.77
N HIS A 189 13.55 -21.70 -21.49
CA HIS A 189 12.58 -21.50 -20.41
C HIS A 189 12.03 -20.07 -20.34
N ALA A 190 12.75 -19.08 -20.85
CA ALA A 190 12.29 -17.69 -20.85
C ALA A 190 11.30 -17.39 -22.00
N SER A 191 11.09 -18.37 -22.90
CA SER A 191 10.12 -18.32 -24.01
C SER A 191 8.85 -19.15 -23.80
N VAL A 192 8.68 -19.74 -22.62
CA VAL A 192 7.44 -20.46 -22.25
C VAL A 192 6.45 -19.53 -21.55
N GLY A 193 5.17 -19.92 -21.51
CA GLY A 193 4.14 -19.10 -20.88
C GLY A 193 4.35 -18.99 -19.37
N SER A 194 4.03 -17.83 -18.81
CA SER A 194 4.11 -17.60 -17.37
C SER A 194 2.85 -16.96 -16.83
N LEU A 195 2.42 -17.45 -15.67
CA LEU A 195 1.26 -16.94 -14.95
C LEU A 195 1.47 -15.48 -14.55
N SER A 196 2.58 -15.16 -13.91
CA SER A 196 2.86 -13.81 -13.43
C SER A 196 2.97 -12.81 -14.57
N ALA A 197 3.72 -13.13 -15.64
CA ALA A 197 3.78 -12.29 -16.84
C ALA A 197 2.38 -12.05 -17.44
N THR A 198 1.59 -13.12 -17.58
CA THR A 198 0.23 -13.04 -18.12
C THR A 198 -0.69 -12.21 -17.22
N ALA A 199 -0.61 -12.37 -15.89
CA ALA A 199 -1.40 -11.61 -14.93
C ALA A 199 -1.07 -10.11 -14.94
N PHE A 200 0.23 -9.75 -14.95
CA PHE A 200 0.65 -8.35 -15.04
C PHE A 200 0.23 -7.71 -16.37
N MET A 201 0.46 -8.40 -17.48
CA MET A 201 0.07 -7.92 -18.80
C MET A 201 -1.44 -7.74 -18.91
N LEU A 202 -2.21 -8.72 -18.44
CA LEU A 202 -3.68 -8.69 -18.51
C LEU A 202 -4.24 -7.54 -17.67
N TYR A 203 -3.74 -7.36 -16.44
CA TYR A 203 -4.14 -6.25 -15.57
C TYR A 203 -3.82 -4.89 -16.20
N GLU A 204 -2.61 -4.73 -16.73
CA GLU A 204 -2.16 -3.46 -17.29
C GLU A 204 -2.92 -3.10 -18.57
N LEU A 205 -3.02 -4.03 -19.54
CA LEU A 205 -3.75 -3.80 -20.78
C LEU A 205 -5.21 -3.44 -20.51
N LYS A 206 -5.86 -4.15 -19.58
CA LYS A 206 -7.25 -3.89 -19.23
C LYS A 206 -7.44 -2.49 -18.63
N LYS A 207 -6.55 -2.05 -17.72
CA LYS A 207 -6.57 -0.68 -17.20
C LYS A 207 -6.36 0.36 -18.30
N GLN A 208 -5.40 0.17 -19.20
CA GLN A 208 -5.16 1.11 -20.29
C GLN A 208 -6.35 1.22 -21.24
N MET A 209 -7.06 0.11 -21.49
CA MET A 209 -8.29 0.11 -22.26
C MET A 209 -9.44 0.82 -21.56
N GLN A 210 -9.69 0.54 -20.27
CA GLN A 210 -10.72 1.22 -19.48
C GLN A 210 -10.47 2.73 -19.38
N ALA A 211 -9.20 3.15 -19.37
CA ALA A 211 -8.79 4.56 -19.38
C ALA A 211 -8.87 5.22 -20.78
N GLY A 212 -9.29 4.50 -21.83
CA GLY A 212 -9.41 5.04 -23.20
C GLY A 212 -8.08 5.38 -23.86
N ARG A 213 -6.95 4.87 -23.34
CA ARG A 213 -5.59 5.24 -23.80
C ARG A 213 -5.14 4.50 -25.04
N ILE A 214 -5.85 3.43 -25.40
CA ILE A 214 -5.62 2.69 -26.64
C ILE A 214 -6.79 3.01 -27.59
N SER A 215 -6.61 4.04 -28.43
CA SER A 215 -7.65 4.56 -29.32
C SER A 215 -7.71 3.86 -30.68
N THR A 216 -8.78 4.11 -31.44
CA THR A 216 -9.15 3.42 -32.70
C THR A 216 -8.36 3.84 -33.96
N GLY A 217 -7.48 4.85 -33.91
CA GLY A 217 -6.89 5.47 -35.11
C GLY A 217 -5.44 5.07 -35.51
N GLY A 218 -5.17 4.93 -36.81
CA GLY A 218 -3.87 5.23 -37.47
C GLY A 218 -2.69 4.26 -37.37
N THR A 219 -2.64 3.34 -36.40
CA THR A 219 -1.47 2.46 -36.20
C THR A 219 -1.85 0.98 -36.24
N SER A 220 -1.15 0.21 -37.07
CA SER A 220 -1.24 -1.24 -37.17
C SER A 220 0.14 -1.88 -37.11
N CYS A 221 0.21 -3.16 -36.73
CA CYS A 221 1.45 -3.91 -36.73
C CYS A 221 1.20 -5.40 -36.99
N ASN A 222 1.80 -5.99 -38.02
CA ASN A 222 1.61 -7.40 -38.39
C ASN A 222 0.12 -7.80 -38.37
N SER A 223 -0.71 -7.10 -39.16
CA SER A 223 -2.18 -7.18 -39.20
C SER A 223 -2.95 -6.82 -37.92
N ASN A 224 -2.29 -6.62 -36.79
CA ASN A 224 -2.96 -6.22 -35.54
C ASN A 224 -3.39 -4.76 -35.60
N THR A 225 -4.63 -4.51 -35.20
CA THR A 225 -5.24 -3.18 -35.10
C THR A 225 -5.98 -3.05 -33.77
N ALA A 226 -5.71 -1.99 -33.03
CA ALA A 226 -6.46 -1.67 -31.83
C ALA A 226 -7.90 -1.21 -32.16
N PRO A 227 -8.91 -1.48 -31.30
CA PRO A 227 -8.83 -2.23 -30.04
C PRO A 227 -9.07 -3.75 -30.19
N ALA A 228 -9.69 -4.20 -31.29
CA ALA A 228 -10.17 -5.59 -31.43
C ALA A 228 -9.07 -6.66 -31.27
N SER A 229 -7.84 -6.41 -31.75
CA SER A 229 -6.72 -7.35 -31.55
C SER A 229 -6.34 -7.48 -30.07
N ILE A 230 -6.46 -6.40 -29.30
CA ILE A 230 -6.14 -6.39 -27.86
C ILE A 230 -7.24 -7.10 -27.08
N ASP A 231 -8.52 -6.84 -27.38
CA ASP A 231 -9.65 -7.55 -26.75
C ASP A 231 -9.57 -9.07 -27.00
N THR A 232 -9.21 -9.46 -28.21
CA THR A 232 -9.00 -10.87 -28.55
C THR A 232 -7.87 -11.49 -27.72
N ALA A 233 -6.73 -10.82 -27.64
CA ALA A 233 -5.58 -11.28 -26.86
C ALA A 233 -5.85 -11.32 -25.35
N MET A 234 -6.56 -10.34 -24.79
CA MET A 234 -6.97 -10.35 -23.39
C MET A 234 -7.96 -11.48 -23.11
N THR A 235 -8.87 -11.77 -24.04
CA THR A 235 -9.83 -12.87 -23.90
C THR A 235 -9.13 -14.22 -23.86
N SER A 236 -8.20 -14.48 -24.78
CA SER A 236 -7.43 -15.73 -24.79
C SER A 236 -6.56 -15.87 -23.53
N ALA A 237 -5.91 -14.79 -23.11
CA ALA A 237 -5.09 -14.78 -21.90
C ALA A 237 -5.89 -14.99 -20.61
N LYS A 238 -7.08 -14.38 -20.49
CA LYS A 238 -7.99 -14.61 -19.36
C LYS A 238 -8.42 -16.07 -19.29
N THR A 239 -8.82 -16.66 -20.42
CA THR A 239 -9.19 -18.08 -20.50
C THR A 239 -8.02 -18.98 -20.10
N TRP A 240 -6.82 -18.70 -20.60
CA TRP A 240 -5.62 -19.44 -20.23
C TRP A 240 -5.29 -19.29 -18.74
N LEU A 241 -5.38 -18.06 -18.19
CA LEU A 241 -5.10 -17.76 -16.78
C LEU A 241 -6.04 -18.53 -15.86
N ILE A 242 -7.35 -18.52 -16.12
CA ILE A 242 -8.35 -19.29 -15.34
C ILE A 242 -8.02 -20.79 -15.38
N ALA A 243 -7.55 -21.31 -16.51
CA ALA A 243 -7.13 -22.70 -16.64
C ALA A 243 -5.83 -23.07 -15.90
N GLN A 244 -5.15 -22.10 -15.27
CA GLN A 244 -3.99 -22.35 -14.40
C GLN A 244 -4.37 -22.65 -12.95
N ALA A 245 -5.66 -22.56 -12.59
CA ALA A 245 -6.11 -22.99 -11.28
C ALA A 245 -5.85 -24.50 -11.12
N ASN A 246 -5.21 -24.87 -10.02
CA ASN A 246 -5.07 -26.26 -9.59
C ASN A 246 -6.41 -26.83 -9.10
N ALA A 247 -6.45 -28.14 -8.85
CA ALA A 247 -7.64 -28.80 -8.30
C ALA A 247 -8.09 -28.24 -6.94
N ASP A 248 -7.19 -27.61 -6.19
CA ASP A 248 -7.47 -26.93 -4.92
C ASP A 248 -7.97 -25.48 -5.12
N SER A 249 -8.13 -25.02 -6.35
CA SER A 249 -8.49 -23.65 -6.75
C SER A 249 -7.42 -22.57 -6.47
N GLY A 250 -6.27 -22.94 -5.92
CA GLY A 250 -5.11 -22.07 -5.89
C GLY A 250 -4.44 -22.00 -7.26
N PHE A 251 -3.61 -20.97 -7.47
CA PHE A 251 -2.90 -20.78 -8.73
C PHE A 251 -1.39 -20.93 -8.52
N ALA A 252 -0.70 -21.38 -9.57
CA ALA A 252 0.74 -21.53 -9.59
C ALA A 252 1.31 -21.24 -10.99
N GLU A 253 2.61 -21.02 -11.05
CA GLU A 253 3.33 -21.13 -12.32
C GLU A 253 3.26 -22.58 -12.83
N ARG A 254 3.52 -22.76 -14.11
CA ARG A 254 3.79 -24.08 -14.68
C ARG A 254 5.29 -24.28 -14.77
N ASN A 255 5.73 -25.50 -14.57
CA ASN A 255 7.11 -25.87 -14.75
C ASN A 255 7.53 -25.58 -16.21
N PRO A 256 8.55 -24.76 -16.44
CA PRO A 256 8.92 -24.34 -17.79
C PRO A 256 9.58 -25.45 -18.62
N GLN A 257 10.00 -26.57 -18.01
CA GLN A 257 10.58 -27.72 -18.69
C GLN A 257 9.54 -28.79 -19.03
N THR A 258 8.60 -29.09 -18.12
CA THR A 258 7.62 -30.17 -18.30
C THR A 258 6.24 -29.67 -18.74
N GLY A 259 5.92 -28.40 -18.49
CA GLY A 259 4.59 -27.82 -18.72
C GLY A 259 3.56 -28.19 -17.65
N ASP A 260 3.95 -28.96 -16.64
CA ASP A 260 3.06 -29.36 -15.54
C ASP A 260 2.75 -28.18 -14.61
N LEU A 261 1.57 -28.19 -13.99
CA LEU A 261 1.23 -27.20 -12.96
C LEU A 261 2.09 -27.43 -11.71
N GLU A 262 2.68 -26.36 -11.18
CA GLU A 262 3.36 -26.41 -9.89
C GLU A 262 2.34 -26.33 -8.74
N ALA A 263 2.83 -26.51 -7.51
CA ALA A 263 2.00 -26.38 -6.32
C ALA A 263 1.47 -24.94 -6.17
N SER A 264 0.19 -24.82 -5.84
CA SER A 264 -0.48 -23.54 -5.60
C SER A 264 0.31 -22.66 -4.62
N SER A 265 0.49 -21.38 -4.97
CA SER A 265 1.19 -20.41 -4.13
C SER A 265 0.33 -19.17 -3.85
N PRO A 266 0.43 -18.56 -2.64
CA PRO A 266 -0.36 -17.39 -2.32
C PRO A 266 -0.11 -16.19 -3.24
N VAL A 267 1.14 -15.96 -3.66
CA VAL A 267 1.49 -14.82 -4.54
C VAL A 267 0.92 -15.01 -5.94
N ALA A 268 1.08 -16.18 -6.55
CA ALA A 268 0.50 -16.46 -7.87
C ALA A 268 -1.04 -16.34 -7.85
N THR A 269 -1.66 -16.83 -6.77
CA THR A 269 -3.10 -16.71 -6.55
C THR A 269 -3.56 -15.26 -6.41
N ALA A 270 -2.83 -14.44 -5.64
CA ALA A 270 -3.11 -13.02 -5.50
C ALA A 270 -2.96 -12.25 -6.83
N LEU A 271 -1.94 -12.57 -7.63
CA LEU A 271 -1.75 -11.98 -8.96
C LEU A 271 -2.89 -12.34 -9.92
N ALA A 272 -3.31 -13.61 -9.93
CA ALA A 272 -4.44 -14.05 -10.74
C ALA A 272 -5.74 -13.33 -10.34
N ILE A 273 -6.03 -13.22 -9.03
CA ILE A 273 -7.18 -12.46 -8.53
C ILE A 273 -7.15 -11.01 -9.01
N ARG A 274 -6.00 -10.34 -8.86
CA ARG A 274 -5.83 -8.93 -9.26
C ARG A 274 -6.14 -8.73 -10.75
N ALA A 275 -5.62 -9.61 -11.61
CA ALA A 275 -5.83 -9.52 -13.05
C ALA A 275 -7.32 -9.78 -13.42
N LEU A 276 -7.92 -10.81 -12.84
CA LEU A 276 -9.30 -11.21 -13.11
C LEU A 276 -10.33 -10.22 -12.54
N ALA A 277 -9.99 -9.47 -11.48
CA ALA A 277 -10.90 -8.55 -10.80
C ALA A 277 -11.48 -7.48 -11.75
N LEU A 278 -10.68 -6.99 -12.71
CA LEU A 278 -11.14 -5.99 -13.69
C LEU A 278 -12.20 -6.56 -14.64
N PHE A 279 -12.14 -7.84 -14.96
CA PHE A 279 -13.15 -8.53 -15.79
C PHE A 279 -14.39 -8.88 -14.98
N SER A 280 -14.19 -9.35 -13.74
CA SER A 280 -15.30 -9.62 -12.81
C SER A 280 -16.12 -8.35 -12.54
N ALA A 281 -15.47 -7.20 -12.38
CA ALA A 281 -16.14 -5.90 -12.21
C ALA A 281 -17.01 -5.50 -13.42
N GLU A 282 -16.71 -6.01 -14.61
CA GLU A 282 -17.51 -5.83 -15.83
C GLU A 282 -18.54 -6.96 -16.05
N GLY A 283 -18.70 -7.86 -15.08
CA GLY A 283 -19.72 -8.92 -15.12
C GLY A 283 -19.25 -10.27 -15.67
N ASP A 284 -17.95 -10.49 -15.87
CA ASP A 284 -17.45 -11.80 -16.31
C ASP A 284 -17.62 -12.87 -15.20
N SER A 285 -18.55 -13.79 -15.42
CA SER A 285 -18.93 -14.80 -14.44
C SER A 285 -17.83 -15.84 -14.19
N ALA A 286 -17.04 -16.19 -15.22
CA ALA A 286 -15.91 -17.11 -15.10
C ALA A 286 -14.83 -16.53 -14.19
N SER A 287 -14.46 -15.26 -14.39
CA SER A 287 -13.52 -14.52 -13.52
C SER A 287 -14.05 -14.42 -12.10
N THR A 288 -15.34 -14.10 -11.94
CA THR A 288 -15.99 -13.99 -10.62
C THR A 288 -15.93 -15.32 -9.85
N THR A 289 -16.19 -16.44 -10.53
CA THR A 289 -16.11 -17.79 -9.95
C THR A 289 -14.67 -18.14 -9.57
N ALA A 290 -13.71 -17.91 -10.47
CA ALA A 290 -12.30 -18.16 -10.21
C ALA A 290 -11.77 -17.36 -9.01
N ILE A 291 -12.11 -16.06 -8.91
CA ILE A 291 -11.72 -15.20 -7.78
C ILE A 291 -12.32 -15.70 -6.47
N THR A 292 -13.60 -16.11 -6.47
CA THR A 292 -14.28 -16.59 -5.26
C THR A 292 -13.61 -17.85 -4.72
N ASN A 293 -13.30 -18.80 -5.61
CA ASN A 293 -12.62 -20.04 -5.22
C ASN A 293 -11.17 -19.76 -4.75
N ALA A 294 -10.44 -18.90 -5.47
CA ALA A 294 -9.08 -18.49 -5.14
C ALA A 294 -8.99 -17.81 -3.77
N ARG A 295 -9.93 -16.92 -3.44
CA ARG A 295 -10.01 -16.27 -2.11
C ARG A 295 -10.32 -17.27 -1.01
N THR A 296 -11.22 -18.22 -1.27
CA THR A 296 -11.51 -19.31 -0.32
C THR A 296 -10.25 -20.12 -0.02
N TRP A 297 -9.48 -20.47 -1.06
CA TRP A 297 -8.20 -21.14 -0.89
C TRP A 297 -7.20 -20.28 -0.10
N LEU A 298 -7.05 -18.98 -0.42
CA LEU A 298 -6.15 -18.07 0.29
C LEU A 298 -6.47 -18.00 1.78
N VAL A 299 -7.75 -17.86 2.17
CA VAL A 299 -8.13 -17.83 3.58
C VAL A 299 -7.76 -19.14 4.28
N ALA A 300 -7.91 -20.29 3.62
CA ALA A 300 -7.49 -21.58 4.17
C ALA A 300 -5.96 -21.73 4.31
N GLN A 301 -5.17 -20.89 3.64
CA GLN A 301 -3.69 -20.88 3.75
C GLN A 301 -3.16 -19.95 4.85
N GLN A 302 -4.02 -19.21 5.55
CA GLN A 302 -3.57 -18.27 6.56
C GLN A 302 -3.00 -19.01 7.78
N ASN A 303 -1.82 -18.58 8.24
CA ASN A 303 -1.21 -19.10 9.45
C ASN A 303 -1.98 -18.62 10.70
N ALA A 304 -1.78 -19.29 11.83
CA ALA A 304 -2.41 -18.91 13.10
C ALA A 304 -2.01 -17.51 13.59
N ASP A 305 -0.84 -17.02 13.19
CA ASP A 305 -0.36 -15.65 13.49
C ASP A 305 -0.98 -14.57 12.59
N GLY A 306 -1.81 -14.96 11.60
CA GLY A 306 -2.43 -14.08 10.63
C GLY A 306 -1.64 -13.88 9.35
N SER A 307 -0.39 -14.35 9.28
CA SER A 307 0.47 -14.20 8.11
C SER A 307 0.12 -15.19 6.99
N TRP A 308 0.62 -14.89 5.79
CA TRP A 308 0.83 -15.91 4.76
C TRP A 308 2.32 -16.15 4.62
N LYS A 309 2.73 -17.40 4.90
CA LYS A 309 4.13 -17.86 4.84
C LYS A 309 5.11 -17.11 5.76
N GLY A 310 4.61 -16.32 6.72
CA GLY A 310 5.46 -15.52 7.61
C GLY A 310 6.27 -14.46 6.86
N ASP A 311 5.85 -14.07 5.66
CA ASP A 311 6.58 -13.12 4.82
C ASP A 311 5.75 -11.85 4.56
N PRO A 312 6.34 -10.64 4.71
CA PRO A 312 5.63 -9.38 4.52
C PRO A 312 5.13 -9.16 3.10
N PHE A 313 5.94 -9.48 2.10
CA PHE A 313 5.53 -9.31 0.71
C PHE A 313 4.37 -10.26 0.38
N VAL A 314 4.47 -11.54 0.77
CA VAL A 314 3.42 -12.53 0.54
C VAL A 314 2.13 -12.13 1.26
N THR A 315 2.22 -11.82 2.56
CA THR A 315 1.06 -11.43 3.39
C THR A 315 0.36 -10.21 2.81
N ALA A 316 1.11 -9.15 2.49
CA ALA A 316 0.55 -7.92 1.96
C ALA A 316 -0.09 -8.11 0.58
N ARG A 317 0.53 -8.91 -0.30
CA ARG A 317 -0.07 -9.23 -1.62
C ARG A 317 -1.37 -9.99 -1.49
N VAL A 318 -1.46 -10.91 -0.53
CA VAL A 318 -2.70 -11.63 -0.26
C VAL A 318 -3.78 -10.70 0.30
N VAL A 319 -3.46 -9.88 1.30
CA VAL A 319 -4.39 -8.89 1.86
C VAL A 319 -4.95 -7.97 0.78
N ALA A 320 -4.11 -7.45 -0.12
CA ALA A 320 -4.54 -6.62 -1.24
C ALA A 320 -5.38 -7.35 -2.30
N ALA A 321 -5.36 -8.68 -2.35
CA ALA A 321 -6.18 -9.49 -3.25
C ALA A 321 -7.54 -9.90 -2.63
N LEU A 322 -7.70 -9.79 -1.31
CA LEU A 322 -9.00 -9.91 -0.65
C LEU A 322 -9.89 -8.72 -1.03
N PRO A 323 -11.23 -8.82 -0.86
CA PRO A 323 -12.11 -7.67 -1.04
C PRO A 323 -11.60 -6.47 -0.23
N VAL A 324 -11.74 -5.26 -0.77
CA VAL A 324 -11.40 -4.03 -0.01
C VAL A 324 -12.36 -3.84 1.16
N ALA A 325 -11.87 -3.21 2.22
CA ALA A 325 -12.68 -2.90 3.39
C ALA A 325 -13.81 -1.93 3.03
N VAL A 326 -15.04 -2.24 3.44
CA VAL A 326 -16.23 -1.41 3.20
C VAL A 326 -17.17 -1.41 4.41
N GLY A 327 -18.00 -0.37 4.51
CA GLY A 327 -19.01 -0.28 5.56
C GLY A 327 -18.38 -0.32 6.96
N THR A 328 -18.86 -1.23 7.82
CA THR A 328 -18.41 -1.36 9.21
C THR A 328 -16.95 -1.79 9.36
N GLN A 329 -16.32 -2.29 8.29
CA GLN A 329 -14.89 -2.65 8.31
C GLN A 329 -13.98 -1.41 8.29
N LEU A 330 -14.53 -0.26 7.91
CA LEU A 330 -13.86 1.03 7.90
C LEU A 330 -14.15 1.84 9.18
N THR A 331 -14.93 1.28 10.13
CA THR A 331 -15.14 1.94 11.42
C THR A 331 -13.81 2.05 12.14
N ASP A 332 -13.56 3.23 12.66
CA ASP A 332 -12.36 3.67 13.37
C ASP A 332 -12.90 4.65 14.43
N SER A 333 -13.24 4.08 15.58
CA SER A 333 -14.08 4.71 16.61
C SER A 333 -13.34 5.80 17.38
N ASP A 334 -12.02 5.70 17.54
CA ASP A 334 -11.16 6.70 18.18
C ASP A 334 -10.41 7.61 17.20
N GLN A 335 -10.52 7.34 15.89
CA GLN A 335 -9.95 8.11 14.81
C GLN A 335 -8.41 8.14 14.81
N ASP A 336 -7.77 7.06 15.27
CA ASP A 336 -6.32 6.93 15.23
C ASP A 336 -5.79 6.32 13.91
N GLY A 337 -6.70 5.82 13.09
CA GLY A 337 -6.45 5.32 11.74
C GLY A 337 -6.27 3.81 11.63
N ILE A 338 -6.24 3.07 12.74
CA ILE A 338 -6.46 1.62 12.74
C ILE A 338 -7.97 1.38 12.84
N THR A 339 -8.50 0.41 12.09
CA THR A 339 -9.93 0.12 12.13
C THR A 339 -10.28 -0.76 13.32
N ASP A 340 -11.50 -0.62 13.88
CA ASP A 340 -11.97 -1.37 15.05
C ASP A 340 -11.80 -2.89 14.86
N VAL A 341 -11.97 -3.37 13.62
CA VAL A 341 -11.82 -4.80 13.29
C VAL A 341 -10.37 -5.26 13.32
N VAL A 342 -9.40 -4.38 13.05
CA VAL A 342 -7.97 -4.68 13.16
C VAL A 342 -7.52 -4.55 14.61
N GLU A 343 -7.98 -3.53 15.34
CA GLU A 343 -7.74 -3.35 16.77
C GLU A 343 -8.18 -4.56 17.61
N GLN A 344 -9.36 -5.11 17.30
CA GLN A 344 -9.83 -6.35 17.93
C GLN A 344 -8.87 -7.53 17.73
N GLN A 345 -8.19 -7.60 16.59
CA GLN A 345 -7.18 -8.65 16.33
C GLN A 345 -5.85 -8.34 17.04
N LEU A 346 -5.51 -7.06 17.21
CA LEU A 346 -4.35 -6.61 17.99
C LEU A 346 -4.57 -6.79 19.50
N GLY A 347 -5.83 -6.81 19.95
CA GLY A 347 -6.19 -6.79 21.37
C GLY A 347 -6.10 -5.39 22.00
N THR A 348 -6.14 -4.34 21.17
CA THR A 348 -6.15 -2.93 21.60
C THR A 348 -7.58 -2.47 21.90
N GLN A 349 -7.72 -1.27 22.49
CA GLN A 349 -9.02 -0.74 22.88
C GLN A 349 -9.58 0.20 21.82
N ILE A 350 -10.68 -0.19 21.18
CA ILE A 350 -11.34 0.55 20.07
C ILE A 350 -11.79 1.99 20.36
N MET A 351 -11.65 2.47 21.60
CA MET A 351 -12.04 3.81 22.03
C MET A 351 -10.82 4.63 22.50
N VAL A 352 -9.61 4.11 22.34
CA VAL A 352 -8.37 4.69 22.87
C VAL A 352 -7.34 4.75 21.77
N ALA A 353 -7.07 5.98 21.30
CA ALA A 353 -6.10 6.23 20.25
C ALA A 353 -4.69 5.76 20.67
N ASP A 354 -4.32 4.55 20.26
CA ASP A 354 -3.11 3.85 20.67
C ASP A 354 -2.29 3.29 19.51
N ALA A 355 -2.70 3.53 18.26
CA ALA A 355 -2.02 3.07 17.05
C ALA A 355 -0.52 3.36 17.04
N GLN A 356 -0.08 4.48 17.63
CA GLN A 356 1.32 4.86 17.71
C GLN A 356 2.16 3.90 18.58
N ASN A 357 1.54 3.23 19.56
CA ASN A 357 2.18 2.26 20.45
C ASN A 357 2.34 0.89 19.80
N GLN A 358 1.70 0.65 18.65
CA GLN A 358 1.77 -0.61 17.90
C GLN A 358 2.98 -0.70 16.96
N LEU A 359 3.92 0.25 17.06
CA LEU A 359 5.12 0.32 16.22
C LEU A 359 6.33 -0.17 17.00
N ASP A 360 7.21 -0.97 16.38
CA ASP A 360 8.45 -1.40 17.01
C ASP A 360 9.36 -0.18 17.29
N PRO A 361 9.65 0.15 18.56
CA PRO A 361 10.46 1.31 18.92
C PRO A 361 11.97 1.07 18.72
N ASN A 362 12.43 -0.16 18.44
CA ASN A 362 13.84 -0.54 18.52
C ASN A 362 14.56 -0.69 17.19
N ASP A 363 13.86 -0.68 16.05
CA ASP A 363 14.46 -0.80 14.71
C ASP A 363 14.58 0.58 14.03
N ASN A 364 15.69 1.27 14.32
CA ASN A 364 16.02 2.57 13.75
C ASN A 364 16.54 2.44 12.29
N ALA A 365 16.00 3.27 11.40
CA ALA A 365 16.41 3.42 10.00
C ALA A 365 17.89 3.80 9.86
N VAL A 366 18.58 3.27 8.84
CA VAL A 366 19.74 3.96 8.22
C VAL A 366 19.82 3.61 6.72
N PRO A 367 20.17 4.53 5.78
CA PRO A 367 20.35 5.99 5.88
C PRO A 367 19.23 6.81 5.19
N GLY A 368 18.74 7.81 5.91
CA GLY A 368 17.77 8.83 5.47
C GLY A 368 17.52 9.81 6.62
N ILE A 369 16.92 10.97 6.35
CA ILE A 369 16.45 11.85 7.44
C ILE A 369 15.34 11.10 8.18
N THR A 370 15.53 10.90 9.47
CA THR A 370 14.51 10.38 10.37
C THR A 370 13.83 11.56 11.04
N ALA A 371 12.51 11.57 11.05
CA ALA A 371 11.72 12.51 11.84
C ALA A 371 10.51 11.77 12.41
N THR A 372 10.15 12.12 13.63
CA THR A 372 9.16 11.36 14.41
C THR A 372 7.76 11.88 14.16
N SER A 373 6.84 10.99 13.77
CA SER A 373 5.41 11.28 13.88
C SER A 373 5.07 11.62 15.33
N PHE A 374 4.15 12.56 15.53
CA PHE A 374 3.73 12.94 16.87
C PHE A 374 2.24 13.23 16.93
N SER A 375 1.67 12.97 18.11
CA SER A 375 0.35 13.43 18.52
C SER A 375 0.49 14.14 19.86
N THR A 376 -0.12 15.31 20.01
CA THR A 376 -0.10 16.09 21.25
C THR A 376 -1.41 16.83 21.42
N SER A 377 -1.76 17.16 22.66
CA SER A 377 -2.91 17.98 22.98
C SER A 377 -2.52 19.44 23.21
N GLY A 378 -3.42 20.35 22.83
CA GLY A 378 -3.39 21.76 23.17
C GLY A 378 -4.70 22.17 23.87
N VAL A 379 -4.65 23.25 24.63
CA VAL A 379 -5.84 23.80 25.31
C VAL A 379 -6.28 25.07 24.58
N LEU A 380 -7.57 25.19 24.31
CA LEU A 380 -8.16 26.38 23.68
C LEU A 380 -7.78 27.64 24.46
N GLY A 381 -7.22 28.64 23.78
CA GLY A 381 -6.87 29.93 24.39
C GLY A 381 -5.58 29.95 25.19
N GLU A 382 -4.90 28.82 25.38
CA GLU A 382 -3.63 28.75 26.11
C GLU A 382 -2.40 28.75 25.17
N PRO A 383 -1.24 29.30 25.59
CA PRO A 383 0.00 29.20 24.83
C PRO A 383 0.41 27.74 24.61
N PHE A 384 0.72 27.41 23.36
CA PHE A 384 1.19 26.10 22.94
C PHE A 384 2.61 26.23 22.37
N SER A 385 3.48 25.30 22.75
CA SER A 385 4.83 25.16 22.20
C SER A 385 5.18 23.69 22.04
N TYR A 386 5.57 23.30 20.83
CA TYR A 386 6.06 21.96 20.52
C TYR A 386 7.25 22.07 19.59
N THR A 387 8.29 21.24 19.78
CA THR A 387 9.48 21.27 18.93
C THR A 387 9.58 19.97 18.14
N LEU A 388 9.55 20.10 16.82
CA LEU A 388 9.83 19.01 15.90
C LEU A 388 11.31 18.65 15.96
N SER A 389 11.60 17.36 15.90
CA SER A 389 12.97 16.85 15.86
C SER A 389 13.21 16.03 14.61
N GLY A 390 14.40 16.20 14.04
CA GLY A 390 14.94 15.37 12.98
C GLY A 390 16.28 14.81 13.41
N SER A 391 16.59 13.60 12.97
CA SER A 391 17.86 12.90 13.20
C SER A 391 18.25 12.12 11.94
N GLY A 392 19.48 11.59 11.88
CA GLY A 392 19.97 10.91 10.68
C GLY A 392 20.33 11.86 9.51
N GLY A 393 21.28 11.47 8.67
CA GLY A 393 21.79 12.33 7.59
C GLY A 393 22.61 13.56 8.08
N ASN A 394 22.89 14.50 7.18
CA ASN A 394 23.67 15.71 7.46
C ASN A 394 22.76 16.87 7.91
N GLY A 395 22.69 17.16 9.22
CA GLY A 395 22.05 18.37 9.73
C GLY A 395 22.87 19.64 9.43
N PRO A 396 22.33 20.85 9.68
CA PRO A 396 21.04 21.15 10.32
C PRO A 396 19.80 20.84 9.45
N PHE A 397 18.65 20.66 10.10
CA PHE A 397 17.36 20.37 9.46
C PHE A 397 16.46 21.60 9.39
N THR A 398 15.70 21.74 8.32
CA THR A 398 14.63 22.74 8.16
C THR A 398 13.26 22.06 8.07
N PHE A 399 12.24 22.73 8.61
CA PHE A 399 10.90 22.17 8.74
C PHE A 399 9.85 23.07 8.07
N ALA A 400 8.86 22.48 7.40
CA ALA A 400 7.75 23.20 6.81
C ALA A 400 6.47 22.36 6.80
N ARG A 401 5.30 22.97 7.03
CA ARG A 401 4.02 22.30 6.77
C ARG A 401 3.77 22.29 5.26
N VAL A 402 3.47 21.13 4.70
CA VAL A 402 3.22 20.98 3.25
C VAL A 402 1.79 20.56 2.92
N ASN A 403 1.05 20.00 3.89
CA ASN A 403 -0.33 19.54 3.69
C ASN A 403 -1.12 19.61 5.00
N GLY A 404 -2.45 19.56 4.91
CA GLY A 404 -3.35 19.69 6.08
C GLY A 404 -3.30 21.07 6.73
N ALA A 405 -3.88 21.18 7.92
CA ALA A 405 -4.00 22.43 8.67
C ALA A 405 -3.45 22.27 10.09
N LEU A 406 -2.77 23.30 10.57
CA LEU A 406 -2.53 23.47 12.00
C LEU A 406 -3.81 23.99 12.67
N PRO A 407 -3.98 23.79 13.98
CA PRO A 407 -5.00 24.50 14.73
C PRO A 407 -4.91 26.01 14.47
N PRO A 408 -6.03 26.70 14.20
CA PRO A 408 -6.03 28.15 14.02
C PRO A 408 -5.31 28.85 15.17
N GLY A 409 -4.37 29.74 14.85
CA GLY A 409 -3.53 30.42 15.85
C GLY A 409 -2.18 29.76 16.15
N LEU A 410 -1.90 28.57 15.59
CA LEU A 410 -0.57 27.96 15.61
C LEU A 410 0.20 28.15 14.30
N THR A 411 1.51 28.27 14.41
CA THR A 411 2.43 28.41 13.26
C THR A 411 3.63 27.49 13.42
N ILE A 412 4.20 27.04 12.30
CA ILE A 412 5.46 26.27 12.25
C ILE A 412 6.59 27.17 11.76
N ALA A 413 7.68 27.23 12.51
CA ALA A 413 8.91 27.92 12.12
C ALA A 413 9.89 26.95 11.46
N ALA A 414 10.79 27.49 10.62
CA ALA A 414 11.76 26.69 9.86
C ALA A 414 12.73 25.89 10.74
N ASN A 415 12.89 26.26 12.01
CA ASN A 415 13.69 25.55 13.01
C ASN A 415 12.94 24.39 13.70
N GLY A 416 11.70 24.10 13.28
CA GLY A 416 10.88 23.02 13.84
C GLY A 416 10.01 23.43 15.03
N GLN A 417 10.03 24.69 15.49
CA GLN A 417 9.10 25.12 16.53
C GLN A 417 7.68 25.30 15.98
N ILE A 418 6.71 24.69 16.66
CA ILE A 418 5.29 24.97 16.52
C ILE A 418 4.87 25.80 17.72
N THR A 419 4.44 27.03 17.49
CA THR A 419 4.09 27.98 18.55
C THR A 419 2.84 28.79 18.22
N GLY A 420 2.13 29.20 19.26
CA GLY A 420 1.00 30.12 19.16
C GLY A 420 -0.05 29.84 20.23
N THR A 421 -1.28 30.30 20.00
CA THR A 421 -2.42 30.09 20.89
C THR A 421 -3.58 29.55 20.05
N PRO A 422 -4.02 28.30 20.26
CA PRO A 422 -5.13 27.75 19.50
C PRO A 422 -6.44 28.52 19.73
N SER A 423 -7.17 28.83 18.67
CA SER A 423 -8.42 29.61 18.73
C SER A 423 -9.67 28.83 18.36
N ALA A 424 -9.55 27.53 18.07
CA ALA A 424 -10.66 26.64 17.79
C ALA A 424 -10.35 25.22 18.28
N THR A 425 -11.34 24.55 18.84
CA THR A 425 -11.27 23.14 19.22
C THR A 425 -11.38 22.24 18.00
N GLY A 426 -10.82 21.03 18.09
CA GLY A 426 -10.86 20.04 17.02
C GLY A 426 -9.57 19.25 16.90
N SER A 427 -9.60 18.24 16.03
CA SER A 427 -8.42 17.45 15.67
C SER A 427 -7.81 17.97 14.38
N TYR A 428 -6.52 18.31 14.43
CA TYR A 428 -5.79 18.90 13.32
C TYR A 428 -4.60 18.02 12.94
N ALA A 429 -4.77 17.23 11.88
CA ALA A 429 -3.70 16.47 11.26
C ALA A 429 -3.07 17.25 10.09
N PHE A 430 -1.75 17.24 10.01
CA PHE A 430 -1.00 17.92 8.96
C PHE A 430 0.30 17.17 8.65
N ASP A 431 0.77 17.31 7.41
CA ASP A 431 2.07 16.78 6.99
C ASP A 431 3.11 17.87 7.11
N TYR A 432 4.23 17.56 7.75
CA TYR A 432 5.41 18.42 7.77
C TYR A 432 6.59 17.74 7.06
N GLU A 433 7.31 18.53 6.27
CA GLU A 433 8.52 18.15 5.57
C GLU A 433 9.73 18.50 6.43
N VAL A 434 10.69 17.58 6.52
CA VAL A 434 12.00 17.80 7.12
C VAL A 434 13.05 17.70 6.02
N THR A 435 13.80 18.79 5.82
CA THR A 435 14.85 18.89 4.80
C THR A 435 16.22 18.99 5.46
N ASN A 436 17.23 18.30 4.93
CA ASN A 436 18.61 18.39 5.43
C ASN A 436 19.50 19.25 4.52
N THR A 437 20.79 19.40 4.85
CA THR A 437 21.72 20.25 4.08
C THR A 437 22.04 19.73 2.68
N THR A 438 21.72 18.47 2.38
CA THR A 438 21.91 17.87 1.06
C THR A 438 20.61 17.86 0.24
N ASN A 439 19.57 18.61 0.66
CA ASN A 439 18.23 18.64 0.07
C ASN A 439 17.51 17.28 0.04
N ALA A 440 17.91 16.32 0.89
CA ALA A 440 17.07 15.16 1.16
C ALA A 440 15.85 15.61 1.96
N LYS A 441 14.71 14.95 1.79
CA LYS A 441 13.43 15.35 2.36
C LYS A 441 12.68 14.15 2.90
N THR A 442 12.18 14.23 4.14
CA THR A 442 11.21 13.26 4.65
C THR A 442 9.90 13.95 4.99
N LEU A 443 8.79 13.24 4.81
CA LEU A 443 7.44 13.73 5.09
C LEU A 443 6.88 12.95 6.26
N VAL A 444 6.44 13.67 7.29
CA VAL A 444 6.00 13.08 8.54
C VAL A 444 4.69 13.73 8.97
N ILE A 445 3.81 12.93 9.58
CA ILE A 445 2.52 13.42 10.08
C ILE A 445 2.68 13.98 11.49
N GLY A 446 2.08 15.14 11.73
CA GLY A 446 1.81 15.68 13.05
C GLY A 446 0.30 15.77 13.30
N ARG A 447 -0.14 15.47 14.52
CA ARG A 447 -1.50 15.69 14.99
C ARG A 447 -1.49 16.58 16.23
N ILE A 448 -2.36 17.59 16.24
CA ILE A 448 -2.64 18.41 17.42
C ILE A 448 -4.13 18.40 17.68
N ASP A 449 -4.53 17.89 18.85
CA ASP A 449 -5.91 17.89 19.30
C ASP A 449 -6.12 19.07 20.27
N VAL A 450 -7.02 19.99 19.92
CA VAL A 450 -7.36 21.15 20.75
C VAL A 450 -8.69 20.89 21.44
N ALA A 451 -8.64 20.83 22.77
CA ALA A 451 -9.82 20.72 23.62
C ALA A 451 -10.05 22.04 24.38
N ASP A 452 -11.27 22.26 24.84
CA ASP A 452 -11.53 23.33 25.81
C ASP A 452 -10.67 23.11 27.06
N ALA A 453 -10.36 24.19 27.77
CA ALA A 453 -9.88 24.06 29.14
C ALA A 453 -10.96 23.28 29.89
N SER A 454 -10.68 22.02 30.26
CA SER A 454 -11.52 21.31 31.21
C SER A 454 -11.73 22.28 32.38
N PRO A 455 -12.96 22.52 32.86
CA PRO A 455 -13.11 23.16 34.15
C PRO A 455 -12.27 22.32 35.10
N SER A 456 -11.21 22.94 35.64
CA SER A 456 -10.39 22.32 36.66
C SER A 456 -11.36 21.80 37.71
N ASP A 457 -11.46 20.48 37.87
CA ASP A 457 -11.95 19.92 39.12
C ASP A 457 -11.04 20.54 40.17
N GLY A 458 -11.62 21.45 40.93
CA GLY A 458 -10.92 22.32 41.84
C GLY A 458 -10.36 21.50 42.99
N ASP A 459 -9.17 20.94 42.80
CA ASP A 459 -8.24 20.71 43.89
C ASP A 459 -7.71 22.06 44.34
N VAL A 460 -8.56 22.77 45.10
CA VAL A 460 -8.10 23.82 46.00
C VAL A 460 -7.34 23.12 47.12
N PRO A 461 -6.03 23.38 47.30
CA PRO A 461 -5.34 22.92 48.50
C PRO A 461 -6.06 23.53 49.70
N LEU A 462 -6.60 22.67 50.58
CA LEU A 462 -7.29 23.14 51.78
C LEU A 462 -6.35 24.08 52.54
N PRO A 463 -6.77 25.32 52.86
CA PRO A 463 -5.96 26.20 53.66
C PRO A 463 -5.73 25.56 55.05
N PRO A 464 -4.57 25.77 55.70
CA PRO A 464 -4.17 25.07 56.92
C PRO A 464 -5.17 25.12 58.10
N TRP A 465 -6.14 26.03 58.07
CA TRP A 465 -7.20 26.12 59.08
C TRP A 465 -8.36 25.12 58.86
N ALA A 466 -8.56 24.61 57.65
CA ALA A 466 -9.61 23.63 57.34
C ALA A 466 -9.24 22.19 57.77
N VAL A 467 -7.96 21.90 57.96
CA VAL A 467 -7.47 20.61 58.52
C VAL A 467 -7.76 20.49 60.03
N VAL A 468 -7.98 21.61 60.73
CA VAL A 468 -8.35 21.61 62.16
C VAL A 468 -9.86 21.34 62.36
N ALA A 469 -10.71 21.68 61.38
CA ALA A 469 -12.15 21.45 61.46
C ALA A 469 -12.58 20.00 61.15
N LEU A 470 -11.75 19.21 60.48
CA LEU A 470 -12.00 17.78 60.23
C LEU A 470 -11.45 16.85 61.34
N GLY A 471 -10.67 17.37 62.29
CA GLY A 471 -10.19 16.63 63.46
C GLY A 471 -11.17 16.54 64.65
N ALA A 472 -12.24 17.34 64.67
CA ALA A 472 -13.19 17.39 65.78
C ALA A 472 -14.55 16.69 65.52
N GLY A 473 -14.77 16.18 64.30
CA GLY A 473 -16.01 15.50 63.92
C GLY A 473 -16.04 13.98 64.18
N LEU A 474 -14.88 13.36 64.47
CA LEU A 474 -14.75 11.89 64.52
C LEU A 474 -14.69 11.27 65.93
N LEU A 475 -15.12 12.00 66.97
CA LEU A 475 -15.32 11.46 68.34
C LEU A 475 -16.71 11.74 68.94
N GLY A 476 -17.67 12.26 68.14
CA GLY A 476 -19.04 12.53 68.57
C GLY A 476 -20.09 11.49 68.16
N ALA A 477 -19.76 10.59 67.22
CA ALA A 477 -20.72 9.64 66.63
C ALA A 477 -20.48 8.16 67.01
N MET A 478 -19.82 7.92 68.16
CA MET A 478 -19.79 6.61 68.82
C MET A 478 -20.17 6.73 70.30
N ARG A 479 -21.42 7.14 70.55
CA ARG A 479 -22.19 6.75 71.75
C ARG A 479 -23.65 7.12 71.56
N ARG A 480 -24.46 6.13 71.15
CA ARG A 480 -25.84 5.86 71.57
C ARG A 480 -26.47 4.84 70.61
N TYR A 481 -26.22 3.55 70.86
CA TYR A 481 -27.23 2.54 70.61
C TYR A 481 -28.14 2.45 71.84
N PRO A 482 -29.46 2.28 71.68
CA PRO A 482 -30.42 2.19 72.77
C PRO A 482 -30.39 0.76 73.36
N VAL A 483 -30.45 0.66 74.69
CA VAL A 483 -30.89 -0.55 75.38
C VAL A 483 -32.16 -0.18 76.14
N ARG A 484 -33.28 -0.80 75.73
CA ARG A 484 -34.49 -0.95 76.55
C ARG A 484 -34.31 -2.22 77.38
N ALA A 485 -34.43 -2.13 78.70
CA ALA A 485 -34.85 -3.24 79.57
C ALA A 485 -35.34 -2.69 80.92
N ALA A 486 -36.50 -3.22 81.34
CA ALA A 486 -37.27 -3.03 82.57
C ALA A 486 -37.95 -1.66 82.78
#